data_AF-A0A3A2ZPC4-F1
#
_entry.id   AF-A0A3A2ZPC4-F1
#
_cell.length_a   1.000
_cell.length_b   1.000
_cell.length_c   1.000
_cell.angle_alpha   90.00
_cell.angle_beta   90.00
_cell.angle_gamma   90.00
#
_symmetry.space_group_name_H-M   'P 1'
#
loop_
_entity.id
_entity.type
_entity.pdbx_description
1 polymer ?
#
loop_
_entity_poly.entity_id
_entity_poly.type
_entity_poly.pdbx_seq_one_letter_code
_entity_poly.pdbx_strand_id
1 'polypeptide(L)'
;MAVASPFRISLEYEELLENSDAFKAVRNHLRRQELGMTAPSFCSLHRDSCSAREQQSFRLNRDIIHTLLLPLSLLHNQATQVAASVLPSQRASEPERAFRGEARSAYSWLHCVLTEEHDWYLTERCPACISFHVLHSEPTIRFIAVACLLSDHLQDLEFPSSKKQLPSFDFWLEALETAVREDPFWGDDFWPEIEYRACALTDGVKQLILQCLELRAALDRQNFQSQGLYKGGAHFRCDSSCQQIRVIAVNPPNFARKHARVNQENQKWASKVSINCSMQSRWNDRSQKLSSRGHRRFLSDVLAMCWPKDRSGTASSNVEYLAVEVPGFVANPKYCTPSANVNARAMGQ
;
A
#
# COMPACT_ATOMS: atom_id res chain seq x y z
N MET A 1 25.58 -8.00 -23.13
CA MET A 1 24.59 -9.03 -22.72
C MET A 1 23.21 -8.42 -22.90
N ALA A 2 22.28 -9.16 -23.50
CA ALA A 2 20.90 -8.70 -23.62
C ALA A 2 20.26 -8.62 -22.23
N VAL A 3 19.58 -7.53 -21.93
CA VAL A 3 18.95 -7.29 -20.63
C VAL A 3 17.48 -7.67 -20.75
N ALA A 4 17.13 -8.85 -20.25
CA ALA A 4 15.76 -9.34 -20.21
C ALA A 4 15.09 -9.02 -18.87
N SER A 5 13.76 -8.89 -18.89
CA SER A 5 12.98 -8.76 -17.65
C SER A 5 13.05 -10.04 -16.82
N PRO A 6 13.18 -9.94 -15.48
CA PRO A 6 13.10 -11.11 -14.60
C PRO A 6 11.69 -11.72 -14.56
N PHE A 7 10.67 -10.91 -14.83
CA PHE A 7 9.27 -11.34 -14.85
C PHE A 7 8.84 -11.73 -16.25
N ARG A 8 8.26 -12.92 -16.37
CA ARG A 8 7.73 -13.49 -17.62
C ARG A 8 6.21 -13.60 -17.50
N ILE A 9 5.51 -13.06 -18.49
CA ILE A 9 4.05 -13.14 -18.59
C ILE A 9 3.73 -14.06 -19.77
N SER A 10 2.77 -14.97 -19.58
CA SER A 10 2.27 -15.79 -20.69
C SER A 10 1.41 -14.93 -21.64
N LEU A 11 1.32 -15.33 -22.91
CA LEU A 11 0.49 -14.63 -23.89
C LEU A 11 -0.98 -14.56 -23.46
N GLU A 12 -1.48 -15.57 -22.75
CA GLU A 12 -2.85 -15.60 -22.23
C GLU A 12 -3.11 -14.45 -21.26
N TYR A 13 -2.19 -14.19 -20.33
CA TYR A 13 -2.35 -13.08 -19.37
C TYR A 13 -2.09 -11.71 -20.03
N GLU A 14 -1.23 -11.63 -21.06
CA GLU A 14 -1.10 -10.42 -21.86
C GLU A 14 -2.43 -10.08 -22.57
N GLU A 15 -3.09 -11.07 -23.18
CA GLU A 15 -4.40 -10.90 -23.81
C GLU A 15 -5.48 -10.54 -22.78
N LEU A 16 -5.46 -11.14 -21.59
CA LEU A 16 -6.39 -10.80 -20.51
C LEU A 16 -6.27 -9.33 -20.10
N LEU A 17 -5.03 -8.85 -19.91
CA LEU A 17 -4.74 -7.45 -19.57
C LEU A 17 -5.14 -6.51 -20.71
N GLU A 18 -4.84 -6.89 -21.96
CA GLU A 18 -5.26 -6.16 -23.16
C GLU A 18 -6.77 -6.21 -23.42
N ASN A 19 -7.54 -7.00 -22.67
CA ASN A 19 -9.00 -6.96 -22.72
C ASN A 19 -9.62 -6.16 -21.57
N SER A 20 -8.83 -5.75 -20.57
CA SER A 20 -9.29 -4.93 -19.45
C SER A 20 -9.25 -3.43 -19.78
N ASP A 21 -10.43 -2.80 -19.84
CA ASP A 21 -10.56 -1.34 -20.04
C ASP A 21 -9.87 -0.53 -18.94
N ALA A 22 -9.89 -1.03 -17.70
CA ALA A 22 -9.21 -0.40 -16.57
C ALA A 22 -7.69 -0.44 -16.78
N PHE A 23 -7.14 -1.61 -17.10
CA PHE A 23 -5.69 -1.74 -17.31
C PHE A 23 -5.21 -0.91 -18.52
N LYS A 24 -5.97 -0.91 -19.63
CA LYS A 24 -5.70 -0.06 -20.80
C LYS A 24 -5.58 1.41 -20.47
N ALA A 25 -6.44 1.91 -19.60
CA ALA A 25 -6.44 3.32 -19.23
C ALA A 25 -5.28 3.69 -18.31
N VAL A 26 -4.86 2.79 -17.40
CA VAL A 26 -3.58 2.94 -16.66
C VAL A 26 -2.42 3.02 -17.65
N ARG A 27 -2.34 2.07 -18.58
CA ARG A 27 -1.30 2.03 -19.62
C ARG A 27 -1.26 3.32 -20.47
N ASN A 28 -2.43 3.84 -20.85
CA ASN A 28 -2.53 5.10 -21.59
C ASN A 28 -2.12 6.32 -20.75
N HIS A 29 -2.39 6.33 -19.44
CA HIS A 29 -1.93 7.39 -18.55
C HIS A 29 -0.41 7.39 -18.43
N LEU A 30 0.20 6.24 -18.11
CA LEU A 30 1.66 6.09 -17.99
C LEU A 30 2.36 6.40 -19.32
N ARG A 31 1.76 6.02 -20.45
CA ARG A 31 2.28 6.39 -21.79
C ARG A 31 2.26 7.89 -22.05
N ARG A 32 1.23 8.61 -21.60
CA ARG A 32 1.17 10.08 -21.72
C ARG A 32 2.23 10.75 -20.87
N GLN A 33 2.48 10.24 -19.66
CA GLN A 33 3.57 10.72 -18.82
C GLN A 33 4.95 10.50 -19.49
N GLU A 34 5.15 9.34 -20.11
CA GLU A 34 6.37 9.01 -20.86
C GLU A 34 6.58 9.93 -22.10
N LEU A 35 5.49 10.39 -22.73
CA LEU A 35 5.53 11.27 -23.91
C LEU A 35 5.57 12.77 -23.55
N GLY A 36 5.26 13.15 -22.31
CA GLY A 36 5.42 14.51 -21.79
C GLY A 36 6.91 14.86 -21.67
N MET A 37 7.30 16.08 -22.04
CA MET A 37 8.68 16.53 -22.27
C MET A 37 9.66 16.50 -21.07
N THR A 38 9.38 15.78 -19.98
CA THR A 38 10.13 15.87 -18.72
C THR A 38 10.73 14.57 -18.20
N ALA A 39 10.45 13.40 -18.80
CA ALA A 39 11.06 12.13 -18.37
C ALA A 39 11.56 11.28 -19.56
N PRO A 40 12.82 10.78 -19.55
CA PRO A 40 13.26 9.82 -20.55
C PRO A 40 12.56 8.47 -20.32
N SER A 41 11.89 7.96 -21.35
CA SER A 41 11.23 6.65 -21.35
C SER A 41 12.09 5.52 -20.82
N PHE A 42 13.34 5.44 -21.26
CA PHE A 42 14.38 4.56 -20.75
C PHE A 42 15.62 5.38 -20.42
N CYS A 43 16.30 5.01 -19.32
CA CYS A 43 17.62 5.58 -19.01
C CYS A 43 18.63 5.20 -20.10
N SER A 44 19.75 5.94 -20.20
CA SER A 44 20.76 5.72 -21.25
C SER A 44 21.22 4.27 -21.32
N LEU A 45 21.46 3.63 -20.17
CA LEU A 45 21.88 2.23 -20.09
C LEU A 45 20.86 1.27 -20.74
N HIS A 46 19.60 1.35 -20.35
CA HIS A 46 18.57 0.43 -20.84
C HIS A 46 18.00 0.80 -22.21
N ARG A 47 18.17 2.06 -22.65
CA ARG A 47 17.78 2.49 -24.00
C ARG A 47 18.58 1.75 -25.07
N ASP A 48 19.88 1.63 -24.85
CA ASP A 48 20.80 1.06 -25.83
C ASP A 48 20.99 -0.46 -25.65
N SER A 49 20.78 -0.96 -24.43
CA SER A 49 21.00 -2.38 -24.10
C SER A 49 19.77 -3.27 -24.30
N CYS A 50 18.56 -2.70 -24.36
CA CYS A 50 17.32 -3.45 -24.51
C CYS A 50 16.78 -3.32 -25.93
N SER A 51 16.50 -4.47 -26.56
CA SER A 51 15.77 -4.54 -27.83
C SER A 51 14.36 -3.95 -27.71
N ALA A 52 13.75 -3.59 -28.84
CA ALA A 52 12.38 -3.04 -28.85
C ALA A 52 11.36 -3.97 -28.17
N ARG A 53 11.52 -5.30 -28.31
CA ARG A 53 10.68 -6.30 -27.65
C ARG A 53 10.87 -6.30 -26.14
N GLU A 54 12.12 -6.27 -25.67
CA GLU A 54 12.42 -6.18 -24.22
C GLU A 54 11.88 -4.88 -23.63
N GLN A 55 12.02 -3.76 -24.33
CA GLN A 55 11.45 -2.49 -23.88
C GLN A 55 9.91 -2.53 -23.77
N GLN A 56 9.22 -3.28 -24.63
CA GLN A 56 7.77 -3.48 -24.50
C GLN A 56 7.42 -4.33 -23.28
N SER A 57 8.17 -5.41 -23.05
CA SER A 57 8.01 -6.25 -21.84
C SER A 57 8.24 -5.44 -20.56
N PHE A 58 9.31 -4.65 -20.49
CA PHE A 58 9.57 -3.80 -19.33
C PHE A 58 8.47 -2.75 -19.10
N ARG A 59 7.91 -2.16 -20.16
CA ARG A 59 6.76 -1.24 -20.01
C ARG A 59 5.54 -1.96 -19.45
N LEU A 60 5.22 -3.14 -19.97
CA LEU A 60 4.11 -3.93 -19.46
C LEU A 60 4.30 -4.24 -17.96
N ASN A 61 5.50 -4.64 -17.57
CA ASN A 61 5.82 -4.95 -16.18
C ASN A 61 5.75 -3.72 -15.28
N ARG A 62 6.25 -2.56 -15.73
CA ARG A 62 6.04 -1.28 -15.03
C ARG A 62 4.55 -0.99 -14.84
N ASP A 63 3.75 -1.16 -15.89
CA ASP A 63 2.31 -0.83 -15.87
C ASP A 63 1.54 -1.75 -14.89
N ILE A 64 1.91 -3.03 -14.82
CA ILE A 64 1.41 -3.98 -13.81
C ILE A 64 1.85 -3.56 -12.41
N ILE A 65 3.15 -3.30 -12.19
CA ILE A 65 3.68 -2.86 -10.90
C ILE A 65 2.97 -1.58 -10.42
N HIS A 66 2.78 -0.60 -11.30
CA HIS A 66 2.06 0.63 -10.97
C HIS A 66 0.61 0.33 -10.55
N THR A 67 -0.07 -0.54 -11.32
CA THR A 67 -1.45 -0.96 -11.04
C THR A 67 -1.57 -1.64 -9.68
N LEU A 68 -0.58 -2.45 -9.30
CA LEU A 68 -0.52 -3.14 -8.01
C LEU A 68 -0.22 -2.20 -6.84
N LEU A 69 0.73 -1.27 -7.00
CA LEU A 69 1.19 -0.43 -5.89
C LEU A 69 0.28 0.77 -5.62
N LEU A 70 -0.41 1.29 -6.64
CA LEU A 70 -1.27 2.46 -6.50
C LEU A 70 -2.37 2.29 -5.42
N PRO A 71 -3.12 1.18 -5.36
CA PRO A 71 -4.12 0.95 -4.31
C PRO A 71 -3.53 0.99 -2.89
N LEU A 72 -2.31 0.47 -2.68
CA LEU A 72 -1.67 0.47 -1.36
C LEU A 72 -1.21 1.88 -0.94
N SER A 73 -0.70 2.67 -1.88
CA SER A 73 -0.39 4.10 -1.63
C SER A 73 -1.65 4.88 -1.23
N LEU A 74 -2.75 4.67 -1.94
CA LEU A 74 -4.02 5.35 -1.63
C LEU A 74 -4.60 4.91 -0.28
N LEU A 75 -4.55 3.61 0.01
CA LEU A 75 -4.94 3.08 1.32
C LEU A 75 -4.11 3.72 2.44
N HIS A 76 -2.79 3.82 2.27
CA HIS A 76 -1.91 4.45 3.26
C HIS A 76 -2.24 5.93 3.48
N ASN A 77 -2.42 6.70 2.40
CA ASN A 77 -2.82 8.10 2.47
C ASN A 77 -4.15 8.25 3.22
N GLN A 78 -5.10 7.37 2.91
CA GLN A 78 -6.41 7.35 3.53
C GLN A 78 -6.35 7.01 5.02
N ALA A 79 -5.55 5.99 5.39
CA ALA A 79 -5.32 5.62 6.78
C ALA A 79 -4.65 6.75 7.56
N THR A 80 -3.71 7.46 6.93
CA THR A 80 -3.04 8.63 7.52
C THR A 80 -4.03 9.76 7.79
N GLN A 81 -4.95 10.05 6.87
CA GLN A 81 -6.02 11.03 7.08
C GLN A 81 -6.98 10.61 8.21
N VAL A 82 -7.33 9.33 8.29
CA VAL A 82 -8.15 8.80 9.40
C VAL A 82 -7.43 8.99 10.73
N ALA A 83 -6.16 8.62 10.80
CA ALA A 83 -5.34 8.79 12.00
C ALA A 83 -5.29 10.25 12.45
N ALA A 84 -5.05 11.17 11.52
CA ALA A 84 -5.04 12.61 11.78
C ALA A 84 -6.40 13.15 12.29
N SER A 85 -7.51 12.52 11.89
CA SER A 85 -8.86 12.92 12.29
C SER A 85 -9.29 12.40 13.66
N VAL A 86 -8.74 11.28 14.12
CA VAL A 86 -9.12 10.64 15.40
C VAL A 86 -8.14 10.91 16.54
N LEU A 87 -6.89 11.25 16.22
CA LEU A 87 -5.88 11.53 17.23
C LEU A 87 -5.97 12.99 17.68
N PRO A 88 -5.84 13.27 19.00
CA PRO A 88 -5.64 14.63 19.49
C PRO A 88 -4.39 15.26 18.87
N SER A 89 -4.39 16.58 18.65
CA SER A 89 -3.30 17.32 17.98
C SER A 89 -1.90 17.04 18.54
N GLN A 90 -1.79 16.77 19.85
CA GLN A 90 -0.52 16.44 20.52
C GLN A 90 0.05 15.06 20.15
N ARG A 91 -0.75 14.17 19.54
CA ARG A 91 -0.36 12.81 19.12
C ARG A 91 -0.36 12.63 17.61
N ALA A 92 -0.59 13.69 16.85
CA ALA A 92 -0.64 13.65 15.40
C ALA A 92 0.73 13.31 14.76
N SER A 93 1.83 13.41 15.52
CA SER A 93 3.18 13.02 15.10
C SER A 93 3.40 11.50 15.07
N GLU A 94 2.49 10.69 15.63
CA GLU A 94 2.58 9.22 15.69
C GLU A 94 1.26 8.61 15.15
N PRO A 95 1.00 8.71 13.83
CA PRO A 95 -0.28 8.32 13.25
C PRO A 95 -0.63 6.85 13.44
N GLU A 96 0.36 5.97 13.60
CA GLU A 96 0.14 4.55 13.85
C GLU A 96 -0.61 4.26 15.16
N ARG A 97 -0.62 5.21 16.10
CA ARG A 97 -1.33 5.09 17.39
C ARG A 97 -2.85 5.13 17.25
N ALA A 98 -3.37 5.52 16.08
CA ALA A 98 -4.79 5.42 15.78
C ALA A 98 -5.26 3.96 15.65
N PHE A 99 -4.35 3.05 15.34
CA PHE A 99 -4.63 1.64 15.05
C PHE A 99 -4.16 0.71 16.17
N ARG A 100 -4.65 -0.53 16.16
CA ARG A 100 -4.33 -1.55 17.17
C ARG A 100 -4.01 -2.90 16.53
N GLY A 101 -3.23 -3.73 17.24
CA GLY A 101 -2.88 -5.07 16.79
C GLY A 101 -2.14 -5.06 15.46
N GLU A 102 -2.43 -6.04 14.60
CA GLU A 102 -1.77 -6.17 13.29
C GLU A 102 -2.03 -4.98 12.36
N ALA A 103 -3.17 -4.30 12.49
CA ALA A 103 -3.44 -3.07 11.73
C ALA A 103 -2.40 -1.97 12.01
N ARG A 104 -1.94 -1.86 13.27
CA ARG A 104 -0.89 -0.89 13.64
C ARG A 104 0.43 -1.27 13.00
N SER A 105 0.83 -2.54 13.12
CA SER A 105 2.06 -3.06 12.52
C SER A 105 2.06 -2.88 11.00
N ALA A 106 0.92 -3.18 10.34
CA ALA A 106 0.75 -3.00 8.91
C ALA A 106 0.81 -1.54 8.48
N TYR A 107 0.15 -0.63 9.22
CA TYR A 107 0.25 0.81 8.94
C TYR A 107 1.69 1.31 9.07
N SER A 108 2.39 0.96 10.17
CA SER A 108 3.79 1.34 10.37
C SER A 108 4.69 0.80 9.26
N TRP A 109 4.48 -0.44 8.84
CA TRP A 109 5.23 -1.04 7.74
C TRP A 109 4.96 -0.34 6.40
N LEU A 110 3.69 -0.11 6.05
CA LEU A 110 3.30 0.60 4.84
C LEU A 110 3.87 2.03 4.83
N HIS A 111 3.79 2.73 5.96
CA HIS A 111 4.34 4.06 6.10
C HIS A 111 5.86 4.07 5.89
N CYS A 112 6.57 3.09 6.45
CA CYS A 112 8.01 2.94 6.27
C CYS A 112 8.37 2.71 4.80
N VAL A 113 7.82 1.67 4.17
CA VAL A 113 8.17 1.32 2.78
C VAL A 113 7.79 2.42 1.79
N LEU A 114 6.63 3.05 1.95
CA LEU A 114 6.19 4.13 1.05
C LEU A 114 7.02 5.42 1.25
N THR A 115 7.54 5.65 2.46
CA THR A 115 8.43 6.80 2.68
C THR A 115 9.84 6.54 2.11
N GLU A 116 10.36 5.33 2.28
CA GLU A 116 11.71 4.96 1.84
C GLU A 116 11.81 4.73 0.33
N GLU A 117 10.77 4.15 -0.28
CA GLU A 117 10.73 3.77 -1.70
C GLU A 117 9.88 4.73 -2.55
N HIS A 118 9.73 5.98 -2.11
CA HIS A 118 8.83 6.97 -2.70
C HIS A 118 9.00 7.12 -4.21
N ASP A 119 10.24 7.33 -4.64
CA ASP A 119 10.54 7.56 -6.06
C ASP A 119 10.31 6.31 -6.93
N TRP A 120 10.32 5.12 -6.34
CA TRP A 120 10.16 3.87 -7.07
C TRP A 120 8.68 3.51 -7.24
N TYR A 121 7.86 3.58 -6.18
CA TYR A 121 6.47 3.14 -6.27
C TYR A 121 5.60 4.06 -7.14
N LEU A 122 6.01 5.32 -7.36
CA LEU A 122 5.36 6.21 -8.34
C LEU A 122 5.55 5.73 -9.78
N THR A 123 6.54 4.87 -10.03
CA THR A 123 6.86 4.25 -11.33
C THR A 123 7.14 5.24 -12.48
N GLU A 124 7.55 6.47 -12.17
CA GLU A 124 7.82 7.52 -13.16
C GLU A 124 9.21 7.39 -13.83
N ARG A 125 10.00 6.40 -13.42
CA ARG A 125 11.38 6.16 -13.89
C ARG A 125 11.43 5.17 -15.05
N CYS A 126 12.65 4.82 -15.47
CA CYS A 126 12.88 3.81 -16.50
C CYS A 126 12.16 2.49 -16.15
N PRO A 127 11.31 1.93 -17.05
CA PRO A 127 10.56 0.70 -16.81
C PRO A 127 11.44 -0.50 -16.44
N ALA A 128 12.64 -0.59 -17.02
CA ALA A 128 13.60 -1.62 -16.67
C ALA A 128 14.12 -1.49 -15.24
N CYS A 129 14.55 -0.28 -14.84
CA CYS A 129 14.98 -0.02 -13.45
C CYS A 129 13.86 -0.35 -12.45
N ILE A 130 12.62 0.03 -12.75
CA ILE A 130 11.46 -0.26 -11.89
C ILE A 130 11.26 -1.77 -11.74
N SER A 131 11.34 -2.52 -12.84
CA SER A 131 11.19 -3.97 -12.84
C SER A 131 12.30 -4.65 -12.04
N PHE A 132 13.56 -4.28 -12.27
CA PHE A 132 14.68 -4.86 -11.51
C PHE A 132 14.64 -4.49 -10.02
N HIS A 133 14.16 -3.30 -9.68
CA HIS A 133 14.12 -2.84 -8.30
C HIS A 133 13.16 -3.65 -7.43
N VAL A 134 12.18 -4.35 -8.01
CA VAL A 134 11.33 -5.29 -7.27
C VAL A 134 12.19 -6.31 -6.51
N LEU A 135 13.23 -6.86 -7.15
CA LEU A 135 14.14 -7.86 -6.57
C LEU A 135 15.32 -7.23 -5.79
N HIS A 136 15.32 -5.92 -5.55
CA HIS A 136 16.45 -5.25 -4.91
C HIS A 136 16.58 -5.59 -3.42
N SER A 137 15.46 -5.83 -2.73
CA SER A 137 15.42 -6.05 -1.30
C SER A 137 14.22 -6.92 -0.89
N GLU A 138 14.28 -7.50 0.30
CA GLU A 138 13.13 -8.26 0.82
C GLU A 138 11.87 -7.39 0.97
N PRO A 139 11.94 -6.14 1.48
CA PRO A 139 10.77 -5.28 1.57
C PRO A 139 10.11 -5.00 0.21
N THR A 140 10.87 -4.80 -0.86
CA THR A 140 10.32 -4.52 -2.20
C THR A 140 9.66 -5.76 -2.81
N ILE A 141 10.25 -6.95 -2.63
CA ILE A 141 9.63 -8.23 -3.04
C ILE A 141 8.33 -8.43 -2.28
N ARG A 142 8.39 -8.34 -0.94
CA ARG A 142 7.22 -8.52 -0.07
C ARG A 142 6.13 -7.49 -0.38
N PHE A 143 6.48 -6.26 -0.75
CA PHE A 143 5.49 -5.25 -1.09
C PHE A 143 4.69 -5.63 -2.34
N ILE A 144 5.36 -6.11 -3.39
CA ILE A 144 4.68 -6.60 -4.60
C ILE A 144 3.85 -7.85 -4.29
N ALA A 145 4.38 -8.79 -3.50
CA ALA A 145 3.64 -9.98 -3.10
C ALA A 145 2.35 -9.62 -2.34
N VAL A 146 2.42 -8.70 -1.38
CA VAL A 146 1.25 -8.18 -0.65
C VAL A 146 0.26 -7.50 -1.61
N ALA A 147 0.75 -6.72 -2.58
CA ALA A 147 -0.11 -6.07 -3.57
C ALA A 147 -0.86 -7.08 -4.44
N CYS A 148 -0.19 -8.14 -4.90
CA CYS A 148 -0.84 -9.25 -5.61
C CYS A 148 -1.89 -9.93 -4.75
N LEU A 149 -1.55 -10.33 -3.52
CA LEU A 149 -2.47 -11.00 -2.59
C LEU A 149 -3.68 -10.15 -2.19
N LEU A 150 -3.59 -8.83 -2.33
CA LEU A 150 -4.67 -7.88 -2.06
C LEU A 150 -5.44 -7.46 -3.32
N SER A 151 -5.01 -7.83 -4.53
CA SER A 151 -5.60 -7.30 -5.76
C SER A 151 -7.10 -7.55 -5.83
N ASP A 152 -7.53 -8.76 -5.50
CA ASP A 152 -8.93 -9.16 -5.55
C ASP A 152 -9.72 -8.54 -4.40
N HIS A 153 -9.11 -8.48 -3.22
CA HIS A 153 -9.76 -7.93 -2.03
C HIS A 153 -10.04 -6.43 -2.18
N LEU A 154 -9.09 -5.67 -2.72
CA LEU A 154 -9.26 -4.23 -2.92
C LEU A 154 -10.29 -3.94 -4.01
N GLN A 155 -10.38 -4.80 -5.04
CA GLN A 155 -11.41 -4.70 -6.07
C GLN A 155 -12.81 -5.06 -5.55
N ASP A 156 -12.95 -6.06 -4.68
CA ASP A 156 -14.24 -6.45 -4.10
C ASP A 156 -14.87 -5.35 -3.23
N LEU A 157 -14.02 -4.50 -2.65
CA LEU A 157 -14.48 -3.30 -1.95
C LEU A 157 -15.06 -2.29 -2.96
N GLU A 158 -14.58 -2.24 -4.20
CA GLU A 158 -15.08 -1.38 -5.27
C GLU A 158 -16.36 -1.95 -5.94
N PHE A 159 -17.53 -1.76 -5.34
CA PHE A 159 -18.88 -1.92 -5.96
C PHE A 159 -19.07 -3.06 -7.02
N PRO A 160 -19.90 -4.09 -6.77
CA PRO A 160 -20.02 -5.29 -7.63
C PRO A 160 -20.76 -5.11 -8.98
N SER A 161 -20.69 -3.95 -9.66
CA SER A 161 -21.53 -3.67 -10.84
C SER A 161 -20.89 -2.85 -11.96
N SER A 162 -19.57 -2.65 -12.00
CA SER A 162 -18.95 -1.99 -13.15
C SER A 162 -18.15 -2.97 -13.98
N LYS A 163 -18.43 -3.03 -15.29
CA LYS A 163 -17.73 -3.85 -16.30
C LYS A 163 -16.27 -3.44 -16.54
N LYS A 164 -15.63 -2.81 -15.55
CA LYS A 164 -14.29 -2.19 -15.61
C LYS A 164 -13.41 -2.69 -14.47
N GLN A 165 -13.56 -3.96 -14.10
CA GLN A 165 -12.73 -4.56 -13.07
C GLN A 165 -11.37 -4.93 -13.67
N LEU A 166 -10.30 -4.74 -12.91
CA LEU A 166 -8.99 -5.27 -13.24
C LEU A 166 -9.01 -6.80 -13.10
N PRO A 167 -8.19 -7.56 -13.84
CA PRO A 167 -8.06 -8.98 -13.56
C PRO A 167 -7.42 -9.24 -12.19
N SER A 168 -7.53 -10.47 -11.70
CA SER A 168 -6.66 -10.95 -10.61
C SER A 168 -5.21 -10.92 -11.08
N PHE A 169 -4.30 -10.58 -10.17
CA PHE A 169 -2.87 -10.55 -10.41
C PHE A 169 -2.14 -11.78 -9.81
N ASP A 170 -2.86 -12.88 -9.57
CA ASP A 170 -2.26 -14.16 -9.13
C ASP A 170 -1.15 -14.62 -10.08
N PHE A 171 -1.34 -14.45 -11.39
CA PHE A 171 -0.32 -14.77 -12.39
C PHE A 171 0.98 -13.99 -12.19
N TRP A 172 0.89 -12.78 -11.64
CA TRP A 172 2.06 -11.95 -11.37
C TRP A 172 2.74 -12.35 -10.05
N LEU A 173 1.98 -12.89 -9.09
CA LEU A 173 2.54 -13.51 -7.90
C LEU A 173 3.38 -14.74 -8.27
N GLU A 174 2.89 -15.59 -9.18
CA GLU A 174 3.64 -16.74 -9.72
C GLU A 174 4.90 -16.30 -10.47
N ALA A 175 4.80 -15.23 -11.26
CA ALA A 175 5.95 -14.65 -11.96
C ALA A 175 6.99 -14.08 -10.96
N LEU A 176 6.54 -13.46 -9.86
CA LEU A 176 7.40 -12.97 -8.80
C LEU A 176 8.10 -14.12 -8.06
N GLU A 177 7.36 -15.16 -7.70
CA GLU A 177 7.91 -16.39 -7.08
C GLU A 177 9.01 -16.98 -7.95
N THR A 178 8.72 -17.19 -9.24
CA THR A 178 9.69 -17.72 -10.20
C THR A 178 10.93 -16.83 -10.28
N ALA A 179 10.73 -15.52 -10.39
CA ALA A 179 11.82 -14.56 -10.47
C ALA A 179 12.72 -14.54 -9.22
N VAL A 180 12.13 -14.68 -8.01
CA VAL A 180 12.90 -14.79 -6.76
C VAL A 180 13.68 -16.09 -6.70
N ARG A 181 13.05 -17.22 -7.05
CA ARG A 181 13.69 -18.54 -7.01
C ARG A 181 14.83 -18.69 -8.01
N GLU A 182 14.70 -18.08 -9.18
CA GLU A 182 15.71 -18.11 -10.23
C GLU A 182 16.81 -17.03 -10.05
N ASP A 183 16.60 -16.06 -9.15
CA ASP A 183 17.57 -14.98 -8.93
C ASP A 183 18.85 -15.52 -8.25
N PRO A 184 20.05 -15.19 -8.76
CA PRO A 184 21.31 -15.70 -8.19
C PRO A 184 21.60 -15.27 -6.74
N PHE A 185 21.03 -14.15 -6.28
CA PHE A 185 21.22 -13.65 -4.93
C PHE A 185 20.17 -14.22 -3.96
N TRP A 186 18.90 -14.26 -4.38
CA TRP A 186 17.82 -14.79 -3.55
C TRP A 186 17.78 -16.32 -3.60
N GLY A 187 17.48 -16.92 -4.74
CA GLY A 187 17.38 -18.37 -4.88
C GLY A 187 16.14 -18.98 -4.21
N ASP A 188 16.01 -20.31 -4.35
CA ASP A 188 14.80 -21.05 -4.02
C ASP A 188 14.40 -20.99 -2.53
N ASP A 189 15.39 -21.00 -1.63
CA ASP A 189 15.18 -21.10 -0.18
C ASP A 189 14.54 -19.85 0.45
N PHE A 190 14.54 -18.71 -0.25
CA PHE A 190 14.08 -17.43 0.31
C PHE A 190 12.58 -17.20 0.12
N TRP A 191 11.99 -17.74 -0.95
CA TRP A 191 10.58 -17.50 -1.25
C TRP A 191 9.63 -17.90 -0.11
N PRO A 192 9.76 -19.08 0.54
CA PRO A 192 8.81 -19.49 1.58
C PRO A 192 8.71 -18.52 2.76
N GLU A 193 9.84 -17.94 3.19
CA GLU A 193 9.85 -16.96 4.28
C GLU A 193 9.25 -15.61 3.83
N ILE A 194 9.56 -15.17 2.60
CA ILE A 194 9.00 -13.93 2.04
C ILE A 194 7.48 -14.07 1.88
N GLU A 195 7.00 -15.17 1.32
CA GLU A 195 5.59 -15.47 1.12
C GLU A 195 4.84 -15.51 2.47
N TYR A 196 5.41 -16.19 3.47
CA TYR A 196 4.83 -16.24 4.81
C TYR A 196 4.65 -14.83 5.41
N ARG A 197 5.68 -13.97 5.31
CA ARG A 197 5.61 -12.59 5.78
C ARG A 197 4.65 -11.74 4.96
N ALA A 198 4.55 -11.96 3.65
CA ALA A 198 3.59 -11.29 2.78
C ALA A 198 2.15 -11.65 3.15
N CYS A 199 1.87 -12.91 3.46
CA CYS A 199 0.56 -13.36 3.93
C CYS A 199 0.17 -12.72 5.26
N ALA A 200 1.07 -12.74 6.25
CA ALA A 200 0.83 -12.12 7.55
C ALA A 200 0.58 -10.61 7.44
N LEU A 201 1.37 -9.93 6.60
CA LEU A 201 1.19 -8.50 6.35
C LEU A 201 -0.11 -8.21 5.59
N THR A 202 -0.49 -9.03 4.62
CA THR A 202 -1.78 -8.95 3.92
C THR A 202 -2.95 -8.97 4.90
N ASP A 203 -2.93 -9.87 5.89
CA ASP A 203 -3.95 -9.93 6.93
C ASP A 203 -3.95 -8.67 7.81
N GLY A 204 -2.77 -8.15 8.16
CA GLY A 204 -2.64 -6.88 8.87
C GLY A 204 -3.20 -5.69 8.08
N VAL A 205 -2.98 -5.65 6.77
CA VAL A 205 -3.53 -4.61 5.88
C VAL A 205 -5.05 -4.71 5.78
N LYS A 206 -5.62 -5.92 5.70
CA LYS A 206 -7.08 -6.13 5.76
C LYS A 206 -7.66 -5.61 7.08
N GLN A 207 -7.00 -5.88 8.21
CA GLN A 207 -7.41 -5.33 9.51
C GLN A 207 -7.30 -3.80 9.56
N LEU A 208 -6.29 -3.22 8.93
CA LEU A 208 -6.13 -1.77 8.82
C LEU A 208 -7.29 -1.13 8.06
N ILE A 209 -7.70 -1.72 6.93
CA ILE A 209 -8.88 -1.27 6.16
C ILE A 209 -10.13 -1.26 7.05
N LEU A 210 -10.38 -2.36 7.78
CA LEU A 210 -11.52 -2.48 8.68
C LEU A 210 -11.50 -1.41 9.78
N GLN A 211 -10.36 -1.21 10.44
CA GLN A 211 -10.24 -0.17 11.48
C GLN A 211 -10.41 1.24 10.90
N CYS A 212 -9.93 1.51 9.69
CA CYS A 212 -10.18 2.79 9.01
C CYS A 212 -11.68 3.05 8.81
N LEU A 213 -12.44 2.03 8.39
CA LEU A 213 -13.89 2.11 8.22
C LEU A 213 -14.60 2.34 9.56
N GLU A 214 -14.22 1.62 10.60
CA GLU A 214 -14.79 1.75 11.94
C GLU A 214 -14.57 3.15 12.53
N LEU A 215 -13.34 3.66 12.45
CA LEU A 215 -12.97 4.98 12.95
C LEU A 215 -13.73 6.10 12.23
N ARG A 216 -13.86 6.02 10.90
CA ARG A 216 -14.68 6.97 10.13
C ARG A 216 -16.15 6.91 10.52
N ALA A 217 -16.72 5.72 10.65
CA ALA A 217 -18.11 5.56 11.06
C ALA A 217 -18.38 6.12 12.47
N ALA A 218 -17.39 6.04 13.38
CA ALA A 218 -17.47 6.65 14.69
C ALA A 218 -17.44 8.20 14.62
N LEU A 219 -16.56 8.77 13.80
CA LEU A 219 -16.50 10.22 13.56
C LEU A 219 -17.82 10.76 12.97
N ASP A 220 -18.38 10.07 11.98
CA ASP A 220 -19.66 10.46 11.38
C ASP A 220 -20.77 10.51 12.44
N ARG A 221 -20.86 9.49 13.31
CA ARG A 221 -21.85 9.46 14.41
C ARG A 221 -21.69 10.62 15.39
N GLN A 222 -20.45 10.99 15.75
CA GLN A 222 -20.18 12.13 16.64
C GLN A 222 -20.62 13.46 16.02
N ASN A 223 -20.40 13.65 14.71
CA ASN A 223 -20.82 14.84 14.00
C ASN A 223 -22.36 14.99 13.99
N PHE A 224 -23.10 13.90 13.77
CA PHE A 224 -24.57 13.92 13.82
C PHE A 224 -25.13 14.18 15.23
N GLN A 225 -24.49 13.64 16.27
CA GLN A 225 -24.91 13.87 17.67
C GLN A 225 -24.66 15.32 18.10
N SER A 226 -23.54 15.90 17.68
CA SER A 226 -23.22 17.30 17.98
C SER A 226 -24.24 18.25 17.35
N GLN A 227 -24.66 18.00 16.09
CA GLN A 227 -25.65 18.81 15.40
C GLN A 227 -27.08 18.73 15.98
N GLY A 228 -27.42 17.63 16.68
CA GLY A 228 -28.72 17.47 17.34
C GLY A 228 -28.88 18.28 18.63
N LEU A 229 -27.79 18.76 19.25
CA LEU A 229 -27.84 19.49 20.51
C LEU A 229 -28.11 21.00 20.37
N TYR A 230 -28.11 21.54 19.15
CA TYR A 230 -28.34 22.98 18.90
C TYR A 230 -29.80 23.32 18.52
N LYS A 231 -30.72 22.36 18.58
CA LYS A 231 -32.14 22.57 18.25
C LYS A 231 -33.06 21.98 19.32
N GLY A 232 -32.93 22.51 20.53
CA GLY A 232 -33.74 22.17 21.70
C GLY A 232 -33.78 23.30 22.73
N GLY A 233 -33.85 24.55 22.28
CA GLY A 233 -34.12 25.70 23.14
C GLY A 233 -35.61 25.77 23.50
N ALA A 234 -36.06 24.94 24.43
CA ALA A 234 -37.27 25.20 25.20
C ALA A 234 -36.86 25.29 26.68
N HIS A 235 -37.13 26.46 27.26
CA HIS A 235 -36.93 26.79 28.66
C HIS A 235 -37.36 25.66 29.61
N PHE A 236 -36.43 25.19 30.43
CA PHE A 236 -36.76 24.80 31.81
C PHE A 236 -35.78 25.49 32.75
N ARG A 237 -36.30 26.54 33.38
CA ARG A 237 -35.69 27.27 34.48
C ARG A 237 -35.85 26.40 35.72
N CYS A 238 -34.76 25.91 36.30
CA CYS A 238 -34.78 25.36 37.65
C CYS A 238 -33.85 26.23 38.49
N ASP A 239 -34.45 27.19 39.19
CA ASP A 239 -33.82 27.96 40.25
C ASP A 239 -33.67 27.05 41.49
N SER A 240 -32.45 26.90 41.99
CA SER A 240 -32.20 26.56 43.40
C SER A 240 -30.83 27.07 43.79
N SER A 241 -30.84 28.21 44.46
CA SER A 241 -29.70 28.77 45.17
C SER A 241 -29.66 28.19 46.58
N CYS A 242 -28.50 27.70 47.01
CA CYS A 242 -28.03 27.82 48.38
C CYS A 242 -26.50 27.67 48.42
N GLN A 243 -25.86 28.82 48.58
CA GLN A 243 -24.72 29.12 49.47
C GLN A 243 -24.35 28.03 50.51
N GLN A 244 -23.13 27.82 51.03
CA GLN A 244 -21.75 28.29 50.81
C GLN A 244 -20.87 27.66 51.94
N ILE A 245 -19.56 27.44 51.69
CA ILE A 245 -18.39 27.50 52.62
C ILE A 245 -18.04 26.30 53.57
N ARG A 246 -16.84 25.69 53.37
CA ARG A 246 -15.61 25.61 54.25
C ARG A 246 -14.78 24.35 53.90
N VAL A 247 -13.58 24.43 53.32
CA VAL A 247 -12.21 24.73 53.86
C VAL A 247 -11.39 23.46 54.24
N ILE A 248 -10.38 23.18 53.39
CA ILE A 248 -8.97 22.72 53.61
C ILE A 248 -8.64 21.34 54.24
N ALA A 249 -7.84 20.52 53.51
CA ALA A 249 -6.48 20.05 53.92
C ALA A 249 -5.76 19.13 52.87
N VAL A 250 -4.85 19.71 52.09
CA VAL A 250 -3.39 19.42 51.91
C VAL A 250 -2.86 18.20 52.75
N ASN A 251 -2.08 17.19 52.31
CA ASN A 251 -0.91 17.05 51.41
C ASN A 251 -0.53 15.53 51.13
N PRO A 252 0.47 15.20 50.28
CA PRO A 252 0.80 13.90 49.62
C PRO A 252 1.98 13.13 50.28
N PRO A 253 2.88 12.36 49.59
CA PRO A 253 2.83 11.26 48.59
C PRO A 253 3.49 9.95 49.14
N ASN A 254 3.74 8.88 48.34
CA ASN A 254 5.04 8.15 48.30
C ASN A 254 5.12 6.92 47.33
N PHE A 255 6.05 7.06 46.38
CA PHE A 255 7.04 6.11 45.82
C PHE A 255 6.71 4.70 45.26
N ALA A 256 6.92 4.61 43.93
CA ALA A 256 7.94 3.80 43.25
C ALA A 256 8.12 2.30 43.59
N ARG A 257 7.81 1.44 42.60
CA ARG A 257 8.65 0.28 42.25
C ARG A 257 8.45 -0.09 40.77
N LYS A 258 9.43 0.26 39.94
CA LYS A 258 9.68 -0.31 38.61
C LYS A 258 11.15 -0.80 38.57
N HIS A 259 11.36 -1.83 37.74
CA HIS A 259 12.62 -2.43 37.26
C HIS A 259 13.24 -3.57 38.10
N ALA A 260 13.18 -4.81 37.59
CA ALA A 260 14.24 -5.44 36.79
C ALA A 260 14.05 -6.96 36.59
N ARG A 261 14.66 -7.47 35.49
CA ARG A 261 14.74 -8.84 34.91
C ARG A 261 13.58 -9.19 33.96
N VAL A 262 13.68 -9.17 32.62
CA VAL A 262 14.79 -9.22 31.64
C VAL A 262 15.77 -10.37 31.89
N ASN A 263 15.41 -11.56 31.38
CA ASN A 263 16.27 -12.57 30.72
C ASN A 263 15.60 -13.95 30.71
N GLN A 264 14.50 -14.14 29.97
CA GLN A 264 13.98 -15.50 29.76
C GLN A 264 13.13 -15.73 28.49
N GLU A 265 13.44 -15.11 27.35
CA GLU A 265 12.69 -15.40 26.09
C GLU A 265 13.56 -15.53 24.83
N ASN A 266 14.88 -15.74 24.95
CA ASN A 266 15.77 -15.90 23.78
C ASN A 266 16.37 -17.31 23.60
N GLN A 267 15.80 -18.35 24.22
CA GLN A 267 16.21 -19.74 23.97
C GLN A 267 14.99 -20.65 23.88
N LYS A 268 14.34 -20.68 22.71
CA LYS A 268 13.44 -21.78 22.28
C LYS A 268 13.03 -21.77 20.79
N TRP A 269 13.71 -20.98 19.95
CA TRP A 269 13.43 -20.89 18.49
C TRP A 269 14.25 -21.86 17.63
N ALA A 270 14.62 -23.02 18.18
CA ALA A 270 15.31 -24.08 17.44
C ALA A 270 14.73 -25.43 17.84
N SER A 271 13.48 -25.68 17.44
CA SER A 271 12.86 -27.02 17.31
C SER A 271 11.39 -26.86 16.92
N LYS A 272 11.13 -26.61 15.63
CA LYS A 272 9.86 -26.90 14.93
C LYS A 272 10.05 -26.66 13.43
N VAL A 273 11.02 -27.38 12.86
CA VAL A 273 10.99 -27.71 11.43
C VAL A 273 10.09 -28.94 11.30
N SER A 274 9.24 -28.92 10.28
CA SER A 274 8.16 -29.87 9.96
C SER A 274 6.82 -29.60 10.67
N ILE A 275 5.92 -28.89 9.97
CA ILE A 275 4.56 -29.32 9.59
C ILE A 275 3.91 -28.23 8.71
N ASN A 276 3.35 -28.68 7.57
CA ASN A 276 2.39 -28.04 6.66
C ASN A 276 2.87 -27.10 5.53
N CYS A 277 3.36 -27.71 4.45
CA CYS A 277 2.89 -27.36 3.10
C CYS A 277 1.46 -27.86 2.92
N SER A 278 0.48 -26.95 2.83
CA SER A 278 -0.81 -27.12 2.15
C SER A 278 -1.72 -25.89 2.40
N MET A 279 -1.62 -24.88 1.54
CA MET A 279 -2.59 -23.77 1.48
C MET A 279 -3.23 -23.64 0.08
N GLN A 280 -3.45 -24.77 -0.60
CA GLN A 280 -4.37 -24.86 -1.73
C GLN A 280 -5.85 -24.95 -1.31
N SER A 281 -6.16 -25.01 -0.01
CA SER A 281 -7.53 -25.22 0.49
C SER A 281 -8.21 -24.01 1.15
N ARG A 282 -7.57 -22.83 1.21
CA ARG A 282 -8.20 -21.59 1.75
C ARG A 282 -8.86 -20.69 0.72
N TRP A 283 -9.00 -21.16 -0.53
CA TRP A 283 -9.57 -20.39 -1.64
C TRP A 283 -11.11 -20.32 -1.63
N ASN A 284 -11.77 -20.99 -0.69
CA ASN A 284 -13.23 -20.97 -0.54
C ASN A 284 -13.62 -20.64 0.90
N ASP A 285 -13.58 -19.38 1.30
CA ASP A 285 -14.55 -18.92 2.29
C ASP A 285 -15.07 -17.52 1.94
N ARG A 286 -16.35 -17.49 1.59
CA ARG A 286 -17.02 -16.42 0.86
C ARG A 286 -17.74 -15.51 1.86
N SER A 287 -17.35 -14.24 1.82
CA SER A 287 -17.98 -13.01 2.32
C SER A 287 -19.34 -13.16 3.05
N GLN A 288 -19.33 -12.93 4.37
CA GLN A 288 -20.54 -12.61 5.13
C GLN A 288 -20.91 -11.12 4.96
N LYS A 289 -22.20 -10.87 4.66
CA LYS A 289 -22.81 -9.56 4.38
C LYS A 289 -22.62 -8.55 5.53
N LEU A 290 -22.09 -7.37 5.22
CA LEU A 290 -22.06 -6.21 6.13
C LEU A 290 -22.73 -4.96 5.52
N SER A 291 -23.26 -4.13 6.42
CA SER A 291 -24.28 -3.09 6.23
C SER A 291 -23.90 -1.92 5.30
N SER A 292 -24.83 -1.50 4.42
CA SER A 292 -24.56 -0.87 3.11
C SER A 292 -24.57 0.67 3.02
N ARG A 293 -24.51 1.41 4.14
CA ARG A 293 -24.61 2.90 4.10
C ARG A 293 -23.31 3.67 4.41
N GLY A 294 -22.45 3.20 5.32
CA GLY A 294 -21.14 3.84 5.60
C GLY A 294 -20.05 3.49 4.58
N HIS A 295 -20.16 2.29 3.97
CA HIS A 295 -19.19 1.74 3.02
C HIS A 295 -19.10 2.52 1.69
N ARG A 296 -20.16 3.25 1.29
CA ARG A 296 -20.23 3.87 -0.05
C ARG A 296 -19.35 5.11 -0.23
N ARG A 297 -18.99 5.82 0.86
CA ARG A 297 -18.16 7.04 0.78
C ARG A 297 -16.66 6.74 0.75
N PHE A 298 -16.20 5.81 1.59
CA PHE A 298 -14.80 5.38 1.67
C PHE A 298 -14.21 4.99 0.31
N LEU A 299 -15.00 4.26 -0.48
CA LEU A 299 -14.59 3.70 -1.77
C LEU A 299 -14.84 4.67 -2.91
N SER A 300 -15.89 5.51 -2.81
CA SER A 300 -16.12 6.58 -3.78
C SER A 300 -15.02 7.64 -3.74
N ASP A 301 -14.41 7.91 -2.58
CA ASP A 301 -13.32 8.90 -2.45
C ASP A 301 -11.99 8.32 -2.98
N VAL A 302 -11.71 7.03 -2.72
CA VAL A 302 -10.55 6.32 -3.30
C VAL A 302 -10.68 6.19 -4.82
N LEU A 303 -11.87 5.84 -5.31
CA LEU A 303 -12.17 5.75 -6.75
C LEU A 303 -12.21 7.13 -7.44
N ALA A 304 -12.70 8.19 -6.79
CA ALA A 304 -12.69 9.53 -7.36
C ALA A 304 -11.27 10.09 -7.48
N MET A 305 -10.33 9.62 -6.63
CA MET A 305 -8.91 9.94 -6.73
C MET A 305 -8.18 9.06 -7.76
N CYS A 306 -8.54 7.77 -7.89
CA CYS A 306 -7.99 6.87 -8.92
C CYS A 306 -8.47 7.19 -10.34
N TRP A 307 -9.73 7.63 -10.47
CA TRP A 307 -10.44 7.61 -11.74
C TRP A 307 -11.46 8.75 -11.83
N PRO A 308 -11.05 9.95 -12.26
CA PRO A 308 -11.99 11.05 -12.46
C PRO A 308 -13.01 10.62 -13.52
N LYS A 309 -14.30 10.74 -13.17
CA LYS A 309 -15.38 10.61 -14.16
C LYS A 309 -15.27 11.79 -15.11
N ASP A 310 -14.85 11.55 -16.35
CA ASP A 310 -15.16 12.45 -17.46
C ASP A 310 -16.68 12.51 -17.60
N ARG A 311 -17.29 13.51 -16.97
CA ARG A 311 -18.63 13.96 -17.34
C ARG A 311 -18.47 15.10 -18.33
N SER A 312 -19.25 14.99 -19.40
CA SER A 312 -19.48 15.95 -20.49
C SER A 312 -18.32 16.22 -21.43
N GLY A 313 -18.48 15.72 -22.65
CA GLY A 313 -17.85 16.31 -23.81
C GLY A 313 -18.34 17.74 -23.99
N THR A 314 -17.45 18.68 -23.71
CA THR A 314 -17.26 19.93 -24.46
C THR A 314 -15.83 20.33 -24.18
N ALA A 315 -15.07 20.59 -25.24
CA ALA A 315 -13.72 21.10 -25.16
C ALA A 315 -13.69 22.39 -24.33
N SER A 316 -13.10 22.35 -23.15
CA SER A 316 -12.39 23.47 -22.57
C SER A 316 -11.48 22.98 -21.44
N SER A 317 -10.28 23.53 -21.46
CA SER A 317 -9.16 23.39 -20.54
C SER A 317 -9.51 23.50 -19.06
N ASN A 318 -8.65 22.88 -18.25
CA ASN A 318 -8.44 23.03 -16.80
C ASN A 318 -9.03 21.90 -15.94
N VAL A 319 -8.29 20.79 -15.87
CA VAL A 319 -8.28 19.94 -14.67
C VAL A 319 -6.97 20.22 -13.95
N GLU A 320 -7.05 21.09 -12.95
CA GLU A 320 -5.99 21.35 -11.99
C GLU A 320 -5.93 20.14 -11.05
N TYR A 321 -5.15 19.12 -11.43
CA TYR A 321 -4.68 18.12 -10.48
C TYR A 321 -3.67 18.81 -9.58
N LEU A 322 -3.79 18.60 -8.26
CA LEU A 322 -2.82 19.01 -7.24
C LEU A 322 -1.40 18.73 -7.74
N ALA A 323 -0.75 19.77 -8.26
CA ALA A 323 0.66 19.79 -8.49
C ALA A 323 1.30 19.76 -7.10
N VAL A 324 1.84 18.61 -6.73
CA VAL A 324 2.98 18.62 -5.84
C VAL A 324 4.11 19.21 -6.68
N GLU A 325 4.34 20.52 -6.57
CA GLU A 325 5.52 21.15 -7.14
C GLU A 325 6.76 20.51 -6.52
N VAL A 326 7.48 19.72 -7.31
CA VAL A 326 8.83 19.23 -6.96
C VAL A 326 9.84 20.11 -7.69
N PRO A 327 10.69 20.87 -6.98
CA PRO A 327 11.77 21.61 -7.62
C PRO A 327 12.84 20.63 -8.12
N GLY A 328 13.16 20.70 -9.43
CA GLY A 328 14.41 20.27 -10.06
C GLY A 328 15.01 18.93 -9.62
N PHE A 329 14.68 17.83 -10.30
CA PHE A 329 15.30 16.53 -10.04
C PHE A 329 16.58 16.34 -10.87
N VAL A 330 17.71 16.22 -10.18
CA VAL A 330 18.98 15.69 -10.70
C VAL A 330 18.92 14.17 -10.60
N ALA A 331 19.39 13.46 -11.64
CA ALA A 331 19.42 12.00 -11.66
C ALA A 331 20.06 11.41 -10.38
N ASN A 332 19.31 10.59 -9.63
CA ASN A 332 19.82 9.92 -8.44
C ASN A 332 20.49 8.59 -8.85
N PRO A 333 21.81 8.41 -8.67
CA PRO A 333 22.55 7.23 -9.12
C PRO A 333 22.16 5.93 -8.39
N LYS A 334 21.40 6.00 -7.28
CA LYS A 334 21.01 4.85 -6.45
C LYS A 334 20.31 3.70 -7.19
N TYR A 335 19.65 3.97 -8.32
CA TYR A 335 18.80 2.98 -9.02
C TYR A 335 19.24 2.70 -10.46
N CYS A 336 20.34 3.33 -10.90
CA CYS A 336 20.90 3.18 -12.24
C CYS A 336 22.14 2.29 -12.26
N THR A 337 22.62 1.82 -11.11
CA THR A 337 23.66 0.79 -11.06
C THR A 337 23.02 -0.55 -11.38
N PRO A 338 23.44 -1.24 -12.45
CA PRO A 338 23.22 -2.67 -12.54
C PRO A 338 23.76 -3.29 -11.24
N SER A 339 23.04 -4.26 -10.68
CA SER A 339 23.57 -5.06 -9.59
C SER A 339 24.97 -5.53 -10.00
N ALA A 340 26.01 -4.96 -9.39
CA ALA A 340 27.41 -5.21 -9.73
C ALA A 340 27.89 -6.60 -9.26
N ASN A 341 26.97 -7.56 -9.14
CA ASN A 341 27.21 -8.91 -8.64
C ASN A 341 27.05 -9.95 -9.75
N VAL A 342 27.60 -9.66 -10.92
CA VAL A 342 28.01 -10.69 -11.86
C VAL A 342 29.53 -10.53 -12.05
N ASN A 343 30.31 -11.42 -11.43
CA ASN A 343 31.78 -11.58 -11.52
C ASN A 343 32.70 -10.80 -10.58
N ALA A 344 32.60 -11.01 -9.25
CA ALA A 344 33.74 -10.75 -8.35
C ALA A 344 33.76 -11.63 -7.08
N ARG A 345 33.71 -12.97 -7.22
CA ARG A 345 34.26 -13.91 -6.21
C ARG A 345 34.26 -15.35 -6.74
N ALA A 346 35.15 -15.62 -7.68
CA ALA A 346 35.54 -16.98 -8.05
C ALA A 346 37.04 -17.03 -8.33
N MET A 347 37.85 -16.48 -7.42
CA MET A 347 39.26 -16.82 -7.23
C MET A 347 39.64 -16.45 -5.80
N GLY A 348 39.89 -17.47 -4.98
CA GLY A 348 40.37 -17.28 -3.61
C GLY A 348 39.75 -18.22 -2.58
N GLN A 349 39.85 -19.53 -2.78
CA GLN A 349 40.45 -20.49 -1.85
C GLN A 349 40.54 -21.86 -2.51
#